data_AF-M7YSD8-F1
#
_entry.id   AF-M7YSD8-F1
#
_cell.length_a   1.000
_cell.length_b   1.000
_cell.length_c   1.000
_cell.angle_alpha   90.00
_cell.angle_beta   90.00
_cell.angle_gamma   90.00
#
_symmetry.space_group_name_H-M   'P 1'
#
loop_
_entity.id
_entity.type
_entity.pdbx_description
1 polymer ?
#
loop_
_entity_poly.entity_id
_entity_poly.type
_entity_poly.pdbx_seq_one_letter_code
_entity_poly.pdbx_strand_id
1 'polypeptide(L)'
;MDTEATLEVVKCAFAQENFESTSSTPDASVSKDEDDTNIERESQNILLQGVVDTIIHIVGLENEAIHSIVVGTAESEESELWPTVNDFGYIIEFVSFFISNKRAKSSQRVLKHILKYLTSSSTPSYDDKKMPTQKEVLQLFNVVPQTDWNYDYVLHLCLDAHFHQACGRIYAARNQNLSALDSYMKDIVEPYHAFIFINKKLFQLAGDEALSFRSTVISCFAELVNLSRECAFVLFLDHFQNQIQQILSMLPSHSRSHFLFLKTAMEVDLSGKLDVSALTGNEIVERLYFSGELEDYLQRLSNFPKFDCNLVSMIDELFEPYLKLLCQYEPRSVLKFLETFDSYRLVGCLQLCLDYGVTDAAAFLQERAGDAQSALALVLAGLDEKTSQFITSVENTFSQRVNWIYATTIFVSWKYAITKAQVGNMPLQLPRTSIYAIFST
;
A
#
# COMPACT_ATOMS: atom_id res chain seq x y z
N MET A 1 25.22 -19.29 -28.91
CA MET A 1 25.59 -17.88 -28.62
C MET A 1 24.73 -17.49 -27.43
N ASP A 2 25.31 -16.91 -26.39
CA ASP A 2 24.53 -16.46 -25.24
C ASP A 2 23.91 -15.09 -25.59
N THR A 3 22.65 -15.10 -26.01
CA THR A 3 21.94 -13.90 -26.47
C THR A 3 21.76 -12.90 -25.32
N GLU A 4 21.46 -13.38 -24.11
CA GLU A 4 21.29 -12.55 -22.91
C GLU A 4 22.59 -11.80 -22.60
N ALA A 5 23.70 -12.52 -22.47
CA ALA A 5 25.00 -11.91 -22.17
C ALA A 5 25.44 -10.93 -23.27
N THR A 6 25.17 -11.25 -24.54
CA THR A 6 25.51 -10.37 -25.67
C THR A 6 24.72 -9.07 -25.62
N LEU A 7 23.40 -9.16 -25.38
CA LEU A 7 22.54 -7.98 -25.29
C LEU A 7 22.86 -7.14 -24.05
N GLU A 8 23.21 -7.76 -22.93
CA GLU A 8 23.64 -7.03 -21.72
C GLU A 8 24.96 -6.27 -21.95
N VAL A 9 25.93 -6.86 -22.65
CA VAL A 9 27.16 -6.14 -23.03
C VAL A 9 26.85 -4.94 -23.91
N VAL A 10 25.92 -5.09 -24.86
CA VAL A 10 25.47 -3.97 -25.71
C VAL A 10 24.73 -2.92 -24.87
N LYS A 11 23.84 -3.33 -23.95
CA LYS A 11 23.19 -2.40 -23.01
C LYS A 11 24.24 -1.60 -22.25
N CYS A 12 25.22 -2.26 -21.64
CA CYS A 12 26.30 -1.62 -20.89
C CYS A 12 27.15 -0.67 -21.76
N ALA A 13 27.45 -1.06 -23.00
CA ALA A 13 28.24 -0.24 -23.92
C ALA A 13 27.53 1.08 -24.28
N PHE A 14 26.19 1.05 -24.34
CA PHE A 14 25.40 2.25 -24.64
C PHE A 14 24.84 2.93 -23.38
N ALA A 15 24.83 2.32 -22.20
CA ALA A 15 24.23 2.82 -20.95
C ALA A 15 25.10 3.85 -20.20
N GLN A 16 25.95 4.62 -20.89
CA GLN A 16 26.67 5.71 -20.25
C GLN A 16 25.66 6.73 -19.69
N GLU A 17 25.73 6.93 -18.36
CA GLU A 17 24.86 7.74 -17.49
C GLU A 17 23.61 6.99 -16.95
N ASN A 18 23.79 6.24 -15.84
CA ASN A 18 22.81 6.10 -14.73
C ASN A 18 23.25 5.20 -13.56
N PHE A 19 24.48 4.68 -13.52
CA PHE A 19 25.03 4.17 -12.26
C PHE A 19 25.69 5.33 -11.51
N GLU A 20 25.06 5.77 -10.42
CA GLU A 20 25.66 6.72 -9.46
C GLU A 20 27.08 6.28 -9.11
N SER A 21 28.04 7.17 -9.31
CA SER A 21 29.42 6.96 -8.91
C SER A 21 29.53 7.00 -7.39
N THR A 22 29.52 5.84 -6.73
CA THR A 22 30.06 5.73 -5.38
C THR A 22 31.57 5.89 -5.42
N SER A 23 32.02 7.06 -4.93
CA SER A 23 33.33 7.37 -4.34
C SER A 23 34.60 6.97 -5.10
N SER A 24 35.26 7.95 -5.71
CA SER A 24 36.60 8.44 -5.29
C SER A 24 37.20 9.35 -6.36
N THR A 25 37.55 10.58 -5.99
CA THR A 25 38.50 11.47 -6.70
C THR A 25 39.84 10.76 -6.93
N PRO A 26 40.61 11.07 -8.00
CA PRO A 26 41.23 12.40 -8.16
C PRO A 26 41.29 12.98 -9.59
N ASP A 27 41.18 14.31 -9.62
CA ASP A 27 41.86 15.28 -10.50
C ASP A 27 42.13 14.94 -11.97
N ALA A 28 41.27 15.47 -12.84
CA ALA A 28 41.66 16.35 -13.96
C ALA A 28 40.38 16.87 -14.62
N SER A 29 39.92 18.06 -14.22
CA SER A 29 38.80 18.73 -14.86
C SER A 29 39.24 19.23 -16.25
N VAL A 30 39.02 18.41 -17.28
CA VAL A 30 38.83 18.92 -18.64
C VAL A 30 37.35 19.22 -18.76
N SER A 31 37.01 20.51 -18.79
CA SER A 31 35.68 20.98 -19.15
C SER A 31 35.42 20.57 -20.61
N LYS A 32 34.78 19.42 -20.82
CA LYS A 32 34.09 19.16 -22.08
C LYS A 32 32.89 20.10 -22.10
N ASP A 33 32.86 21.01 -23.08
CA ASP A 33 31.76 21.94 -23.27
C ASP A 33 30.44 21.16 -23.41
N GLU A 34 29.35 21.67 -22.82
CA GLU A 34 28.03 21.00 -22.85
C GLU A 34 27.58 20.68 -24.28
N ASP A 35 28.00 21.49 -25.26
CA ASP A 35 27.72 21.33 -26.69
C ASP A 35 28.43 20.10 -27.29
N ASP A 36 29.69 19.85 -26.93
CA ASP A 36 30.45 18.66 -27.36
C ASP A 36 29.84 17.37 -26.80
N THR A 37 29.35 17.40 -25.55
CA THR A 37 28.68 16.23 -24.96
C THR A 37 27.34 15.93 -25.64
N ASN A 38 26.63 16.96 -26.11
CA ASN A 38 25.33 16.80 -26.75
C ASN A 38 25.47 16.20 -28.17
N ILE A 39 26.48 16.66 -28.92
CA ILE A 39 26.83 16.12 -30.24
C ILE A 39 27.30 14.66 -30.14
N GLU A 40 28.08 14.34 -29.10
CA GLU A 40 28.54 12.97 -28.81
C GLU A 40 27.35 12.04 -28.49
N ARG A 41 26.38 12.49 -27.67
CA ARG A 41 25.15 11.73 -27.37
C ARG A 41 24.25 11.54 -28.59
N GLU A 42 24.08 12.57 -29.42
CA GLU A 42 23.26 12.48 -30.64
C GLU A 42 23.85 11.47 -31.63
N SER A 43 25.18 11.50 -31.81
CA SER A 43 25.91 10.53 -32.64
C SER A 43 25.77 9.10 -32.11
N GLN A 44 25.84 8.90 -30.79
CA GLN A 44 25.61 7.61 -30.16
C GLN A 44 24.17 7.12 -30.33
N ASN A 45 23.17 8.01 -30.25
CA ASN A 45 21.77 7.65 -30.46
C ASN A 45 21.49 7.23 -31.92
N ILE A 46 22.15 7.84 -32.90
CA ILE A 46 22.05 7.42 -34.31
C ILE A 46 22.62 6.01 -34.50
N LEU A 47 23.79 5.72 -33.92
CA LEU A 47 24.38 4.38 -33.97
C LEU A 47 23.50 3.34 -33.29
N LEU A 48 22.99 3.67 -32.10
CA LEU A 48 22.08 2.82 -31.34
C LEU A 48 20.78 2.55 -32.11
N GLN A 49 20.18 3.55 -32.75
CA GLN A 49 19.01 3.36 -33.61
C GLN A 49 19.30 2.35 -34.72
N GLY A 50 20.47 2.46 -35.38
CA GLY A 50 20.88 1.51 -36.41
C GLY A 50 21.02 0.07 -35.88
N VAL A 51 21.55 -0.10 -34.66
CA VAL A 51 21.63 -1.41 -33.99
C VAL A 51 20.23 -1.96 -33.71
N VAL A 52 19.35 -1.15 -33.14
CA VAL A 52 17.96 -1.54 -32.82
C VAL A 52 17.20 -1.92 -34.09
N ASP A 53 17.30 -1.12 -35.15
CA ASP A 53 16.65 -1.39 -36.45
C ASP A 53 17.17 -2.69 -37.08
N THR A 54 18.47 -2.96 -36.96
CA THR A 54 19.09 -4.19 -37.45
C THR A 54 18.58 -5.41 -36.69
N ILE A 55 18.48 -5.33 -35.36
CA ILE A 55 17.94 -6.40 -34.52
C ILE A 55 16.47 -6.66 -34.86
N ILE A 56 15.66 -5.59 -34.96
CA ILE A 56 14.25 -5.66 -35.37
C ILE A 56 14.11 -6.37 -36.72
N HIS A 57 14.95 -6.04 -37.69
CA HIS A 57 14.94 -6.64 -39.02
C HIS A 57 15.35 -8.12 -39.01
N ILE A 58 16.43 -8.47 -38.30
CA ILE A 58 16.93 -9.87 -38.21
C ILE A 58 15.88 -10.78 -37.56
N VAL A 59 15.27 -10.31 -36.48
CA VAL A 59 14.29 -11.06 -35.69
C VAL A 59 12.90 -11.02 -36.36
N GLY A 60 12.72 -10.11 -37.32
CA GLY A 60 11.49 -9.98 -38.09
C GLY A 60 10.33 -9.44 -37.26
N LEU A 61 10.59 -8.60 -36.25
CA LEU A 61 9.54 -7.99 -35.42
C LEU A 61 8.56 -7.14 -36.23
N GLU A 62 8.91 -6.73 -37.45
CA GLU A 62 7.99 -6.07 -38.38
C GLU A 62 6.93 -6.99 -39.01
N ASN A 63 7.10 -8.31 -38.93
CA ASN A 63 6.16 -9.28 -39.49
C ASN A 63 5.01 -9.59 -38.51
N GLU A 64 3.77 -9.55 -39.00
CA GLU A 64 2.59 -9.89 -38.19
C GLU A 64 2.54 -11.36 -37.75
N ALA A 65 3.10 -12.26 -38.57
CA ALA A 65 2.96 -13.71 -38.40
C ALA A 65 3.94 -14.33 -37.38
N ILE A 66 5.06 -13.65 -37.09
CA ILE A 66 6.17 -14.25 -36.32
C ILE A 66 5.80 -14.50 -34.85
N HIS A 67 4.75 -13.84 -34.35
CA HIS A 67 4.31 -13.97 -32.95
C HIS A 67 3.14 -14.95 -32.70
N SER A 68 2.56 -15.55 -33.74
CA SER A 68 1.60 -16.67 -33.56
C SER A 68 2.27 -17.90 -32.94
N ILE A 69 3.60 -17.99 -33.04
CA ILE A 69 4.38 -19.16 -32.61
C ILE A 69 4.78 -19.01 -31.14
N VAL A 70 5.22 -17.82 -30.70
CA VAL A 70 5.79 -17.60 -29.35
C VAL A 70 4.76 -17.67 -28.21
N VAL A 71 3.46 -17.44 -28.47
CA VAL A 71 2.40 -17.46 -27.43
C VAL A 71 1.54 -18.74 -27.51
N GLY A 72 1.62 -19.49 -28.61
CA GLY A 72 0.75 -20.65 -28.88
C GLY A 72 1.35 -22.03 -28.57
N THR A 73 2.67 -22.15 -28.43
CA THR A 73 3.33 -23.45 -28.22
C THR A 73 4.03 -23.48 -26.86
N ALA A 74 3.25 -23.79 -25.82
CA ALA A 74 3.79 -24.15 -24.50
C ALA A 74 4.31 -25.60 -24.42
N GLU A 75 4.38 -26.36 -25.54
CA GLU A 75 4.67 -27.80 -25.49
C GLU A 75 5.60 -28.35 -26.59
N SER A 76 6.44 -27.52 -27.21
CA SER A 76 7.55 -28.05 -28.02
C SER A 76 8.88 -27.51 -27.50
N GLU A 77 9.30 -28.09 -26.37
CA GLU A 77 10.67 -28.00 -25.88
C GLU A 77 11.63 -28.38 -27.03
N GLU A 78 12.69 -27.58 -27.18
CA GLU A 78 13.85 -27.84 -28.05
C GLU A 78 13.67 -27.59 -29.56
N SER A 79 13.33 -26.35 -29.95
CA SER A 79 13.84 -25.84 -31.24
C SER A 79 15.26 -25.32 -31.05
N GLU A 80 16.27 -26.05 -31.54
CA GLU A 80 17.69 -25.62 -31.57
C GLU A 80 17.95 -24.41 -32.50
N LEU A 81 16.95 -23.97 -33.27
CA LEU A 81 17.08 -22.86 -34.20
C LEU A 81 16.89 -21.52 -33.48
N TRP A 82 17.94 -20.69 -33.50
CA TRP A 82 17.88 -19.31 -32.99
C TRP A 82 16.94 -18.46 -33.86
N PRO A 83 16.07 -17.61 -33.26
CA PRO A 83 15.95 -17.32 -31.83
C PRO A 83 14.98 -18.27 -31.09
N THR A 84 15.35 -18.70 -29.87
CA THR A 84 14.46 -19.42 -28.95
C THR A 84 13.42 -18.48 -28.32
N VAL A 85 12.42 -19.04 -27.62
CA VAL A 85 11.42 -18.25 -26.87
C VAL A 85 12.07 -17.30 -25.87
N ASN A 86 13.12 -17.76 -25.17
CA ASN A 86 13.87 -16.93 -24.22
C ASN A 86 14.69 -15.86 -24.94
N ASP A 87 15.36 -16.20 -26.06
CA ASP A 87 16.10 -15.22 -26.87
C ASP A 87 15.18 -14.10 -27.36
N PHE A 88 13.97 -14.45 -27.81
CA PHE A 88 12.94 -13.46 -28.18
C PHE A 88 12.57 -12.56 -27.01
N GLY A 89 12.44 -13.10 -25.80
CA GLY A 89 12.17 -12.33 -24.60
C GLY A 89 13.26 -11.30 -24.31
N TYR A 90 14.53 -11.74 -24.28
CA TYR A 90 15.67 -10.84 -24.05
C TYR A 90 15.79 -9.76 -25.12
N ILE A 91 15.51 -10.09 -26.39
CA ILE A 91 15.50 -9.11 -27.48
C ILE A 91 14.40 -8.07 -27.28
N ILE A 92 13.18 -8.49 -26.93
CA ILE A 92 12.07 -7.58 -26.71
C ILE A 92 12.36 -6.63 -25.54
N GLU A 93 12.88 -7.15 -24.42
CA GLU A 93 13.28 -6.34 -23.25
C GLU A 93 14.40 -5.36 -23.62
N PHE A 94 15.38 -5.78 -24.41
CA PHE A 94 16.44 -4.92 -24.92
C PHE A 94 15.89 -3.76 -25.75
N VAL A 95 15.02 -4.04 -26.73
CA VAL A 95 14.44 -3.01 -27.59
C VAL A 95 13.54 -2.08 -26.76
N SER A 96 12.72 -2.64 -25.87
CA SER A 96 11.82 -1.89 -24.99
C SER A 96 12.59 -0.91 -24.07
N PHE A 97 13.72 -1.33 -23.50
CA PHE A 97 14.59 -0.48 -22.68
C PHE A 97 15.06 0.77 -23.42
N PHE A 98 15.52 0.65 -24.67
CA PHE A 98 16.03 1.81 -25.42
C PHE A 98 14.92 2.72 -25.93
N ILE A 99 13.74 2.16 -26.24
CA ILE A 99 12.56 2.96 -26.57
C ILE A 99 12.09 3.75 -25.35
N SER A 100 11.96 3.09 -24.18
CA SER A 100 11.52 3.71 -22.93
C SER A 100 12.43 4.85 -22.47
N ASN A 101 13.72 4.78 -22.80
CA ASN A 101 14.69 5.83 -22.51
C ASN A 101 14.77 6.95 -23.57
N LYS A 102 13.84 6.99 -24.55
CA LYS A 102 13.82 7.98 -25.66
C LYS A 102 15.04 7.93 -26.58
N ARG A 103 15.77 6.80 -26.61
CA ARG A 103 17.00 6.66 -27.39
C ARG A 103 16.81 5.91 -28.70
N ALA A 104 15.69 5.21 -28.83
CA ALA A 104 15.29 4.56 -30.08
C ALA A 104 13.81 4.82 -30.39
N LYS A 105 13.47 4.85 -31.68
CA LYS A 105 12.11 4.88 -32.21
C LYS A 105 11.74 3.50 -32.74
N SER A 106 10.45 3.18 -32.69
CA SER A 106 9.91 1.91 -33.20
C SER A 106 8.65 2.12 -34.04
N SER A 107 8.33 1.14 -34.87
CA SER A 107 7.06 1.11 -35.60
C SER A 107 5.90 0.67 -34.69
N GLN A 108 4.67 0.96 -35.11
CA GLN A 108 3.46 0.52 -34.42
C GLN A 108 3.39 -1.02 -34.29
N ARG A 109 3.99 -1.76 -35.23
CA ARG A 109 4.02 -3.23 -35.20
C ARG A 109 4.95 -3.76 -34.14
N VAL A 110 6.16 -3.20 -34.08
CA VAL A 110 7.16 -3.57 -33.06
C VAL A 110 6.63 -3.25 -31.66
N LEU A 111 6.01 -2.07 -31.48
CA LEU A 111 5.38 -1.69 -30.22
C LEU A 111 4.27 -2.65 -29.80
N LYS A 112 3.43 -3.10 -30.75
CA LYS A 112 2.37 -4.09 -30.50
C LYS A 112 2.94 -5.40 -29.93
N HIS A 113 4.08 -5.86 -30.45
CA HIS A 113 4.74 -7.08 -29.97
C HIS A 113 5.39 -6.88 -28.61
N ILE A 114 6.07 -5.74 -28.38
CA ILE A 114 6.62 -5.38 -27.07
C ILE A 114 5.52 -5.40 -26.01
N LEU A 115 4.43 -4.66 -26.22
CA LEU A 115 3.32 -4.58 -25.28
C LEU A 115 2.70 -5.94 -25.00
N LYS A 116 2.50 -6.77 -26.04
CA LYS A 116 1.97 -8.12 -25.89
C LYS A 116 2.88 -9.01 -25.05
N TYR A 117 4.20 -8.94 -25.25
CA TYR A 117 5.17 -9.70 -24.46
C TYR A 117 5.18 -9.27 -22.99
N LEU A 118 5.24 -7.96 -22.73
CA LEU A 118 5.23 -7.40 -21.37
C LEU A 118 3.93 -7.75 -20.63
N THR A 119 2.79 -7.80 -21.31
CA THR A 119 1.51 -8.19 -20.69
C THR A 119 1.28 -9.70 -20.59
N SER A 120 2.04 -10.53 -21.31
CA SER A 120 1.88 -12.00 -21.29
C SER A 120 2.89 -12.69 -20.37
N SER A 121 4.06 -12.09 -20.16
CA SER A 121 5.11 -12.59 -19.26
C SER A 121 4.78 -12.39 -17.77
N SER A 122 3.75 -11.60 -17.46
CA SER A 122 3.22 -11.39 -16.11
C SER A 122 2.42 -12.62 -15.65
N THR A 123 3.12 -13.66 -15.19
CA THR A 123 2.44 -14.78 -14.51
C THR A 123 1.56 -14.26 -13.37
N PRO A 124 0.33 -14.78 -13.18
CA PRO A 124 -0.66 -14.25 -12.24
C PRO A 124 -0.31 -14.44 -10.76
N SER A 125 0.95 -14.78 -10.42
CA SER A 125 1.48 -14.73 -9.06
C SER A 125 1.42 -13.29 -8.52
N TYR A 126 1.17 -13.15 -7.22
CA TYR A 126 1.22 -11.88 -6.49
C TYR A 126 2.70 -11.53 -6.23
N ASP A 127 3.48 -11.42 -7.31
CA ASP A 127 4.94 -11.31 -7.27
C ASP A 127 5.41 -9.88 -7.57
N ASP A 128 6.50 -9.50 -6.91
CA ASP A 128 7.30 -8.27 -7.10
C ASP A 128 7.67 -7.99 -8.57
N LYS A 129 7.50 -8.96 -9.48
CA LYS A 129 7.74 -8.85 -10.92
C LYS A 129 6.65 -8.10 -11.70
N LYS A 130 5.42 -7.97 -11.21
CA LYS A 130 4.34 -7.25 -11.94
C LYS A 130 4.55 -5.73 -11.96
N MET A 131 5.04 -5.17 -10.87
CA MET A 131 5.31 -3.73 -10.74
C MET A 131 6.36 -3.21 -11.73
N PRO A 132 7.56 -3.81 -11.89
CA PRO A 132 8.54 -3.34 -12.86
C PRO A 132 8.03 -3.41 -14.30
N THR A 133 7.32 -4.48 -14.67
CA THR A 133 6.76 -4.63 -16.03
C THR A 133 5.66 -3.60 -16.32
N GLN A 134 4.79 -3.32 -15.36
CA GLN A 134 3.79 -2.24 -15.50
C GLN A 134 4.46 -0.86 -15.61
N LYS A 135 5.51 -0.60 -14.82
CA LYS A 135 6.29 0.65 -14.88
C LYS A 135 6.94 0.86 -16.24
N GLU A 136 7.47 -0.20 -16.84
CA GLU A 136 8.01 -0.16 -18.20
C GLU A 136 6.93 0.17 -19.24
N VAL A 137 5.75 -0.46 -19.17
CA VAL A 137 4.61 -0.13 -20.04
C VAL A 137 4.20 1.35 -19.89
N LEU A 138 4.19 1.87 -18.68
CA LEU A 138 3.89 3.28 -18.41
C LEU A 138 4.97 4.24 -18.95
N GLN A 139 6.24 3.85 -18.89
CA GLN A 139 7.33 4.61 -19.52
C GLN A 139 7.18 4.67 -21.02
N LEU A 140 6.87 3.53 -21.67
CA LEU A 140 6.53 3.53 -23.08
C LEU A 140 5.43 4.56 -23.37
N PHE A 141 4.37 4.60 -22.54
CA PHE A 141 3.23 5.54 -22.66
C PHE A 141 3.65 7.02 -22.59
N ASN A 142 4.76 7.33 -21.94
CA ASN A 142 5.31 8.68 -21.85
C ASN A 142 6.18 9.06 -23.06
N VAL A 143 6.77 8.08 -23.75
CA VAL A 143 7.71 8.32 -24.86
C VAL A 143 7.02 8.27 -26.21
N VAL A 144 6.16 7.28 -26.41
CA VAL A 144 5.57 7.02 -27.72
C VAL A 144 4.34 7.92 -27.94
N PRO A 145 4.19 8.56 -29.11
CA PRO A 145 3.03 9.41 -29.39
C PRO A 145 1.71 8.63 -29.32
N GLN A 146 0.65 9.26 -28.81
CA GLN A 146 -0.71 8.71 -28.72
C GLN A 146 -1.31 8.21 -30.04
N THR A 147 -0.76 8.62 -31.19
CA THR A 147 -1.19 8.17 -32.52
C THR A 147 -0.69 6.77 -32.88
N ASP A 148 0.30 6.25 -32.18
CA ASP A 148 1.07 5.07 -32.60
C ASP A 148 0.59 3.75 -31.97
N TRP A 149 -0.54 3.80 -31.29
CA TRP A 149 -1.15 2.66 -30.60
C TRP A 149 -2.66 2.64 -30.78
N ASN A 150 -3.16 1.42 -30.92
CA ASN A 150 -4.58 1.15 -30.85
C ASN A 150 -5.00 1.04 -29.38
N TYR A 151 -5.70 2.05 -28.89
CA TYR A 151 -6.13 2.08 -27.49
C TYR A 151 -6.96 0.87 -27.07
N ASP A 152 -7.83 0.33 -27.92
CA ASP A 152 -8.73 -0.77 -27.56
C ASP A 152 -7.95 -2.07 -27.38
N TYR A 153 -7.04 -2.33 -28.32
CA TYR A 153 -6.14 -3.48 -28.25
C TYR A 153 -5.24 -3.42 -27.01
N VAL A 154 -4.59 -2.28 -26.76
CA VAL A 154 -3.66 -2.13 -25.61
C VAL A 154 -4.43 -2.19 -24.29
N LEU A 155 -5.63 -1.59 -24.23
CA LEU A 155 -6.47 -1.66 -23.03
C LEU A 155 -6.85 -3.11 -22.69
N HIS A 156 -7.24 -3.92 -23.68
CA HIS A 156 -7.52 -5.35 -23.46
C HIS A 156 -6.32 -6.10 -22.88
N LEU A 157 -5.12 -5.88 -23.45
CA LEU A 157 -3.90 -6.49 -22.93
C LEU A 157 -3.59 -6.07 -21.47
N CYS A 158 -3.75 -4.79 -21.16
CA CYS A 158 -3.52 -4.30 -19.80
C CYS A 158 -4.57 -4.80 -18.80
N LEU A 159 -5.83 -4.97 -19.22
CA LEU A 159 -6.89 -5.53 -18.39
C LEU A 159 -6.61 -7.00 -18.05
N ASP A 160 -6.19 -7.79 -19.05
CA ASP A 160 -5.84 -9.21 -18.90
C ASP A 160 -4.62 -9.38 -17.98
N ALA A 161 -3.64 -8.46 -18.05
CA ALA A 161 -2.47 -8.44 -17.19
C ALA A 161 -2.70 -7.85 -15.79
N HIS A 162 -3.91 -7.32 -15.52
CA HIS A 162 -4.23 -6.55 -14.31
C HIS A 162 -3.33 -5.33 -14.07
N PHE A 163 -2.88 -4.66 -15.14
CA PHE A 163 -2.07 -3.45 -15.05
C PHE A 163 -2.97 -2.22 -14.81
N HIS A 164 -3.37 -2.05 -13.55
CA HIS A 164 -4.38 -1.07 -13.13
C HIS A 164 -4.01 0.38 -13.47
N GLN A 165 -2.77 0.82 -13.23
CA GLN A 165 -2.35 2.18 -13.57
C GLN A 165 -2.33 2.41 -15.09
N ALA A 166 -1.88 1.41 -15.87
CA ALA A 166 -1.86 1.50 -17.33
C ALA A 166 -3.28 1.62 -17.90
N CYS A 167 -4.23 0.84 -17.39
CA CYS A 167 -5.64 0.96 -17.73
C CYS A 167 -6.18 2.36 -17.38
N GLY A 168 -5.90 2.84 -16.17
CA GLY A 168 -6.29 4.18 -15.71
C GLY A 168 -5.77 5.30 -16.62
N ARG A 169 -4.52 5.19 -17.07
CA ARG A 169 -3.89 6.14 -18.01
C ARG A 169 -4.56 6.15 -19.37
N ILE A 170 -4.87 4.98 -19.92
CA ILE A 170 -5.57 4.86 -21.21
C ILE A 170 -6.97 5.46 -21.12
N TYR A 171 -7.75 5.13 -20.07
CA TYR A 171 -9.06 5.72 -19.86
C TYR A 171 -9.01 7.24 -19.67
N ALA A 172 -8.02 7.74 -18.93
CA ALA A 172 -7.80 9.17 -18.73
C ALA A 172 -7.50 9.90 -20.05
N ALA A 173 -6.68 9.31 -20.93
CA ALA A 173 -6.39 9.86 -22.26
C ALA A 173 -7.63 9.92 -23.17
N ARG A 174 -8.56 8.98 -23.01
CA ARG A 174 -9.86 8.96 -23.73
C ARG A 174 -10.94 9.84 -23.11
N ASN A 175 -10.63 10.63 -22.06
CA ASN A 175 -11.60 11.38 -21.26
C ASN A 175 -12.70 10.51 -20.59
N GLN A 176 -12.46 9.21 -20.43
CA GLN A 176 -13.35 8.31 -19.71
C GLN A 176 -13.03 8.35 -18.20
N ASN A 177 -13.39 9.46 -17.56
CA ASN A 177 -12.94 9.77 -16.19
C ASN A 177 -13.41 8.77 -15.13
N LEU A 178 -14.62 8.22 -15.27
CA LEU A 178 -15.17 7.24 -14.33
C LEU A 178 -14.42 5.91 -14.40
N SER A 179 -14.20 5.38 -15.60
CA SER A 179 -13.43 4.14 -15.81
C SER A 179 -11.97 4.29 -15.42
N ALA A 180 -11.40 5.48 -15.63
CA ALA A 180 -10.05 5.81 -15.16
C ALA A 180 -9.95 5.75 -13.64
N LEU A 181 -10.90 6.39 -12.94
CA LEU A 181 -10.97 6.38 -11.48
C LEU A 181 -11.10 4.95 -10.93
N ASP A 182 -12.06 4.17 -11.45
CA ASP A 182 -12.24 2.76 -11.04
C ASP A 182 -10.98 1.91 -11.27
N SER A 183 -10.25 2.17 -12.34
CA SER A 183 -8.99 1.47 -12.62
C SER A 183 -7.89 1.83 -11.62
N TYR A 184 -7.69 3.13 -11.33
CA TYR A 184 -6.68 3.55 -10.37
C TYR A 184 -7.01 3.12 -8.93
N MET A 185 -8.29 3.07 -8.55
CA MET A 185 -8.70 2.64 -7.21
C MET A 185 -8.42 1.16 -6.93
N LYS A 186 -8.23 0.33 -7.97
CA LYS A 186 -7.84 -1.08 -7.83
C LYS A 186 -6.35 -1.26 -7.52
N ASP A 187 -5.55 -0.22 -7.65
CA ASP A 187 -4.13 -0.26 -7.33
C ASP A 187 -3.88 -0.03 -5.83
N ILE A 188 -3.75 -1.13 -5.10
CA ILE A 188 -3.51 -1.13 -3.65
C ILE A 188 -2.03 -0.87 -3.34
N VAL A 189 -1.12 -1.10 -4.30
CA VAL A 189 0.34 -1.02 -4.08
C VAL A 189 0.79 0.43 -4.10
N GLU A 190 0.33 1.21 -5.08
CA GLU A 190 0.70 2.62 -5.27
C GLU A 190 -0.56 3.50 -5.29
N PRO A 191 -1.23 3.68 -4.13
CA PRO A 191 -2.56 4.27 -4.04
C PRO A 191 -2.61 5.75 -4.49
N TYR A 192 -1.49 6.46 -4.45
CA TYR A 192 -1.38 7.89 -4.76
C TYR A 192 -1.81 8.24 -6.20
N HIS A 193 -1.72 7.31 -7.15
CA HIS A 193 -2.14 7.55 -8.54
C HIS A 193 -3.63 7.91 -8.65
N ALA A 194 -4.48 7.27 -7.85
CA ALA A 194 -5.91 7.59 -7.81
C ALA A 194 -6.13 9.04 -7.34
N PHE A 195 -5.42 9.46 -6.29
CA PHE A 195 -5.56 10.79 -5.71
C PHE A 195 -4.99 11.89 -6.60
N ILE A 196 -3.83 11.67 -7.24
CA ILE A 196 -3.26 12.59 -8.23
C ILE A 196 -4.25 12.78 -9.39
N PHE A 197 -4.83 11.69 -9.90
CA PHE A 197 -5.83 11.74 -10.95
C PHE A 197 -7.08 12.54 -10.55
N ILE A 198 -7.62 12.28 -9.35
CA ILE A 198 -8.78 13.01 -8.82
C ILE A 198 -8.48 14.50 -8.73
N ASN A 199 -7.38 14.89 -8.07
CA ASN A 199 -6.99 16.29 -7.90
C ASN A 199 -6.87 16.99 -9.25
N LYS A 200 -6.14 16.38 -10.19
CA LYS A 200 -5.98 16.90 -11.55
C LYS A 200 -7.33 17.13 -12.24
N LYS A 201 -8.25 16.16 -12.17
CA LYS A 201 -9.57 16.28 -12.79
C LYS A 201 -10.48 17.29 -12.08
N LEU A 202 -10.40 17.41 -10.76
CA LEU A 202 -11.16 18.41 -10.01
C LEU A 202 -10.72 19.85 -10.32
N PHE A 203 -9.45 20.08 -10.66
CA PHE A 203 -8.97 21.38 -11.13
C PHE A 203 -9.27 21.64 -12.62
N GLN A 204 -9.30 20.60 -13.46
CA GLN A 204 -9.48 20.74 -14.92
C GLN A 204 -10.95 20.81 -15.37
N LEU A 205 -11.85 20.09 -14.71
CA LEU A 205 -13.26 20.02 -15.10
C LEU A 205 -14.02 21.27 -14.64
N ALA A 206 -14.98 21.72 -15.46
CA ALA A 206 -15.88 22.82 -15.13
C ALA A 206 -17.34 22.47 -15.48
N GLY A 207 -18.29 23.16 -14.86
CA GLY A 207 -19.73 22.98 -15.12
C GLY A 207 -20.29 21.65 -14.63
N ASP A 208 -21.26 21.10 -15.37
CA ASP A 208 -22.02 19.90 -14.97
C ASP A 208 -21.14 18.64 -14.88
N GLU A 209 -20.13 18.52 -15.74
CA GLU A 209 -19.18 17.41 -15.70
C GLU A 209 -18.37 17.41 -14.39
N ALA A 210 -17.99 18.58 -13.91
CA ALA A 210 -17.28 18.73 -12.63
C ALA A 210 -18.19 18.33 -11.45
N LEU A 211 -19.46 18.74 -11.47
CA LEU A 211 -20.43 18.37 -10.43
C LEU A 211 -20.69 16.87 -10.39
N SER A 212 -20.85 16.24 -11.56
CA SER A 212 -21.03 14.79 -11.70
C SER A 212 -19.81 14.02 -11.20
N PHE A 213 -18.61 14.44 -11.60
CA PHE A 213 -17.37 13.82 -11.14
C PHE A 213 -17.19 13.98 -9.63
N ARG A 214 -17.45 15.16 -9.07
CA ARG A 214 -17.43 15.40 -7.62
C ARG A 214 -18.40 14.51 -6.87
N SER A 215 -19.63 14.35 -7.36
CA SER A 215 -20.61 13.45 -6.74
C SER A 215 -20.13 12.00 -6.75
N THR A 216 -19.45 11.57 -7.81
CA THR A 216 -18.86 10.22 -7.91
C THR A 216 -17.75 10.03 -6.89
N VAL A 217 -16.85 11.01 -6.76
CA VAL A 217 -15.76 10.97 -5.78
C VAL A 217 -16.31 10.92 -4.35
N ILE A 218 -17.38 11.65 -4.06
CA ILE A 218 -18.06 11.59 -2.75
C ILE A 218 -18.68 10.21 -2.53
N SER A 219 -19.32 9.61 -3.53
CA SER A 219 -19.95 8.30 -3.37
C SER A 219 -18.94 7.16 -3.12
N CYS A 220 -17.74 7.25 -3.72
CA CYS A 220 -16.67 6.27 -3.48
C CYS A 220 -15.68 6.69 -2.39
N PHE A 221 -15.94 7.78 -1.65
CA PHE A 221 -15.01 8.33 -0.67
C PHE A 221 -14.63 7.33 0.44
N ALA A 222 -15.58 6.48 0.86
CA ALA A 222 -15.31 5.43 1.84
C ALA A 222 -14.25 4.41 1.36
N GLU A 223 -14.24 4.11 0.07
CA GLU A 223 -13.24 3.21 -0.55
C GLU A 223 -11.89 3.91 -0.66
N LEU A 224 -11.87 5.20 -1.02
CA LEU A 224 -10.65 6.02 -1.05
C LEU A 224 -9.97 6.08 0.33
N VAL A 225 -10.74 6.22 1.41
CA VAL A 225 -10.19 6.21 2.78
C VAL A 225 -9.56 4.85 3.13
N ASN A 226 -10.14 3.74 2.67
CA ASN A 226 -9.54 2.41 2.87
C ASN A 226 -8.29 2.20 2.02
N LEU A 227 -8.21 2.86 0.86
CA LEU A 227 -7.07 2.79 -0.05
C LEU A 227 -5.85 3.53 0.54
N SER A 228 -6.03 4.78 0.95
CA SER A 228 -5.06 5.52 1.77
C SER A 228 -5.80 6.58 2.58
N ARG A 229 -5.76 6.43 3.91
CA ARG A 229 -6.36 7.40 4.83
C ARG A 229 -5.67 8.76 4.75
N GLU A 230 -4.36 8.77 4.53
CA GLU A 230 -3.54 9.96 4.42
C GLU A 230 -3.97 10.72 3.16
N CYS A 231 -3.85 10.13 1.97
CA CYS A 231 -4.21 10.82 0.73
C CYS A 231 -5.70 11.21 0.67
N ALA A 232 -6.61 10.40 1.25
CA ALA A 232 -8.03 10.72 1.31
C ALA A 232 -8.33 11.93 2.21
N PHE A 233 -7.64 12.04 3.36
CA PHE A 233 -7.80 13.18 4.24
C PHE A 233 -7.33 14.48 3.56
N VAL A 234 -6.27 14.39 2.78
CA VAL A 234 -5.70 15.52 2.05
C VAL A 234 -6.61 15.95 0.92
N LEU A 235 -7.12 15.00 0.15
CA LEU A 235 -8.15 15.22 -0.85
C LEU A 235 -9.37 15.93 -0.25
N PHE A 236 -9.79 15.50 0.95
CA PHE A 236 -10.88 16.14 1.68
C PHE A 236 -10.57 17.60 2.01
N LEU A 237 -9.38 17.88 2.54
CA LEU A 237 -8.96 19.23 2.87
C LEU A 237 -8.86 20.13 1.62
N ASP A 238 -8.35 19.62 0.51
CA ASP A 238 -8.15 20.43 -0.70
C ASP A 238 -9.47 20.76 -1.40
N HIS A 239 -10.43 19.84 -1.39
CA HIS A 239 -11.59 19.94 -2.29
C HIS A 239 -12.95 19.85 -1.62
N PHE A 240 -13.08 19.26 -0.42
CA PHE A 240 -14.38 18.85 0.14
C PHE A 240 -14.71 19.40 1.52
N GLN A 241 -13.94 20.35 2.06
CA GLN A 241 -14.21 20.97 3.37
C GLN A 241 -15.66 21.48 3.50
N ASN A 242 -16.17 22.13 2.47
CA ASN A 242 -17.54 22.68 2.43
C ASN A 242 -18.65 21.60 2.34
N GLN A 243 -18.29 20.34 2.06
CA GLN A 243 -19.20 19.23 1.83
C GLN A 243 -19.08 18.15 2.90
N ILE A 244 -18.46 18.46 4.04
CA ILE A 244 -18.19 17.46 5.07
C ILE A 244 -19.44 16.75 5.57
N GLN A 245 -20.55 17.46 5.78
CA GLN A 245 -21.79 16.83 6.27
C GLN A 245 -22.31 15.75 5.30
N GLN A 246 -22.06 15.92 4.00
CA GLN A 246 -22.41 14.91 3.01
C GLN A 246 -21.49 13.69 3.12
N ILE A 247 -20.19 13.90 3.29
CA ILE A 247 -19.21 12.82 3.47
C ILE A 247 -19.46 12.04 4.77
N LEU A 248 -19.69 12.75 5.88
CA LEU A 248 -19.96 12.17 7.20
C LEU A 248 -21.31 11.45 7.28
N SER A 249 -22.28 11.76 6.42
CA SER A 249 -23.53 10.99 6.36
C SER A 249 -23.38 9.67 5.59
N MET A 250 -22.38 9.56 4.71
CA MET A 250 -22.12 8.36 3.89
C MET A 250 -21.14 7.38 4.56
N LEU A 251 -20.12 7.89 5.24
CA LEU A 251 -19.10 7.09 5.94
C LEU A 251 -19.65 6.07 6.98
N PRO A 252 -20.71 6.34 7.76
CA PRO A 252 -21.19 5.42 8.80
C PRO A 252 -21.60 4.04 8.27
N SER A 253 -21.99 3.95 7.00
CA SER A 253 -22.30 2.67 6.32
C SER A 253 -21.08 1.74 6.24
N HIS A 254 -19.88 2.30 6.33
CA HIS A 254 -18.59 1.60 6.31
C HIS A 254 -17.81 1.94 7.58
N SER A 255 -18.07 1.21 8.67
CA SER A 255 -17.52 1.50 10.00
C SER A 255 -15.99 1.61 10.04
N ARG A 256 -15.28 0.83 9.19
CA ARG A 256 -13.81 0.90 9.05
C ARG A 256 -13.35 2.21 8.42
N SER A 257 -13.93 2.60 7.28
CA SER A 257 -13.60 3.86 6.60
C SER A 257 -13.90 5.05 7.49
N HIS A 258 -15.04 5.01 8.19
CA HIS A 258 -15.40 6.03 9.16
C HIS A 258 -14.35 6.14 10.27
N PHE A 259 -13.94 5.01 10.85
CA PHE A 259 -12.90 4.99 11.88
C PHE A 259 -11.57 5.55 11.37
N LEU A 260 -11.10 5.10 10.20
CA LEU A 260 -9.82 5.57 9.63
C LEU A 260 -9.83 7.06 9.33
N PHE A 261 -10.95 7.59 8.82
CA PHE A 261 -11.11 9.02 8.54
C PHE A 261 -11.05 9.84 9.83
N LEU A 262 -11.84 9.45 10.84
CA LEU A 262 -11.85 10.14 12.14
C LEU A 262 -10.52 10.04 12.87
N LYS A 263 -9.89 8.86 12.85
CA LYS A 263 -8.56 8.64 13.42
C LYS A 263 -7.54 9.59 12.82
N THR A 264 -7.54 9.72 11.50
CA THR A 264 -6.63 10.63 10.79
C THR A 264 -6.91 12.08 11.16
N ALA A 265 -8.17 12.49 11.23
CA ALA A 265 -8.54 13.83 11.67
C ALA A 265 -8.02 14.15 13.09
N MET A 266 -8.17 13.21 14.03
CA MET A 266 -7.74 13.37 15.43
C MET A 266 -6.22 13.36 15.58
N GLU A 267 -5.50 12.47 14.87
CA GLU A 267 -4.04 12.43 14.87
C GLU A 267 -3.45 13.74 14.35
N VAL A 268 -4.06 14.25 13.29
CA VAL A 268 -3.65 15.50 12.65
C VAL A 268 -3.92 16.71 13.55
N ASP A 269 -5.04 16.74 14.26
CA ASP A 269 -5.36 17.77 15.25
C ASP A 269 -4.36 17.76 16.42
N LEU A 270 -4.09 16.59 16.99
CA LEU A 270 -3.21 16.42 18.15
C LEU A 270 -1.74 16.68 17.83
N SER A 271 -1.25 16.22 16.67
CA SER A 271 0.17 16.31 16.31
C SER A 271 0.51 17.52 15.44
N GLY A 272 -0.48 18.15 14.82
CA GLY A 272 -0.31 19.23 13.86
C GLY A 272 0.36 18.80 12.54
N LYS A 273 0.55 17.49 12.32
CA LYS A 273 1.21 16.93 11.14
C LYS A 273 0.50 15.64 10.70
N LEU A 274 0.57 15.35 9.41
CA LEU A 274 0.17 14.05 8.88
C LEU A 274 1.44 13.22 8.65
N ASP A 275 1.54 12.05 9.27
CA ASP A 275 2.64 11.13 9.01
C ASP A 275 2.42 10.42 7.67
N VAL A 276 3.26 10.76 6.69
CA VAL A 276 3.24 10.18 5.34
C VAL A 276 4.41 9.24 5.09
N SER A 277 5.16 8.87 6.14
CA SER A 277 6.33 7.97 6.02
C SER A 277 5.99 6.59 5.44
N ALA A 278 4.75 6.12 5.65
CA ALA A 278 4.26 4.88 5.06
C ALA A 278 4.10 4.96 3.52
N LEU A 279 3.96 6.17 2.96
CA LEU A 279 3.82 6.41 1.52
C LEU A 279 5.17 6.57 0.83
N THR A 280 6.21 7.02 1.55
CA THR A 280 7.54 7.33 1.00
C THR A 280 8.54 6.17 1.05
N GLY A 281 8.15 4.99 1.54
CA GLY A 281 9.05 3.84 1.69
C GLY A 281 9.70 3.33 0.39
N ASN A 282 9.14 3.64 -0.79
CA ASN A 282 9.56 3.12 -2.10
C ASN A 282 10.26 4.18 -3.00
N GLU A 283 10.81 5.22 -2.38
CA GLU A 283 11.29 6.47 -3.00
C GLU A 283 12.38 6.37 -4.08
N ILE A 284 13.10 5.25 -4.23
CA ILE A 284 14.25 5.18 -5.15
C ILE A 284 13.82 4.85 -6.58
N VAL A 285 12.79 4.01 -6.75
CA VAL A 285 12.35 3.57 -8.09
C VAL A 285 11.38 4.59 -8.70
N GLU A 286 10.53 5.25 -7.91
CA GLU A 286 9.47 6.16 -8.42
C GLU A 286 10.00 7.43 -9.11
N ARG A 287 11.14 7.96 -8.68
CA ARG A 287 11.76 9.19 -9.23
C ARG A 287 12.12 9.11 -10.72
N LEU A 288 12.20 7.90 -11.28
CA LEU A 288 12.57 7.64 -12.68
C LEU A 288 11.37 7.56 -13.65
N TYR A 289 10.13 7.41 -13.15
CA TYR A 289 8.98 7.02 -13.99
C TYR A 289 7.87 8.07 -14.02
N PHE A 290 7.71 8.83 -12.94
CA PHE A 290 6.74 9.93 -12.87
C PHE A 290 7.45 11.28 -12.80
N SER A 291 7.26 12.08 -13.85
CA SER A 291 7.59 13.51 -13.89
C SER A 291 6.96 14.25 -12.70
N GLY A 292 7.45 15.47 -12.42
CA GLY A 292 7.17 16.30 -11.23
C GLY A 292 5.76 16.36 -10.62
N GLU A 293 4.69 15.88 -11.27
CA GLU A 293 3.35 15.77 -10.67
C GLU A 293 3.33 14.93 -9.37
N LEU A 294 4.09 13.82 -9.30
CA LEU A 294 4.18 13.01 -8.07
C LEU A 294 4.97 13.76 -6.99
N GLU A 295 6.11 14.36 -7.36
CA GLU A 295 6.94 15.15 -6.45
C GLU A 295 6.16 16.35 -5.89
N ASP A 296 5.45 17.08 -6.74
CA ASP A 296 4.59 18.20 -6.36
C ASP A 296 3.50 17.73 -5.39
N TYR A 297 2.91 16.55 -5.63
CA TYR A 297 1.91 15.98 -4.75
C TYR A 297 2.49 15.53 -3.40
N LEU A 298 3.62 14.82 -3.39
CA LEU A 298 4.31 14.39 -2.15
C LEU A 298 4.83 15.60 -1.35
N GLN A 299 5.31 16.63 -2.03
CA GLN A 299 5.72 17.88 -1.41
C GLN A 299 4.52 18.62 -0.79
N ARG A 300 3.36 18.62 -1.45
CA ARG A 300 2.10 19.12 -0.86
C ARG A 300 1.65 18.29 0.35
N LEU A 301 1.80 16.96 0.28
CA LEU A 301 1.56 16.06 1.41
C LEU A 301 2.52 16.31 2.58
N SER A 302 3.71 16.82 2.32
CA SER A 302 4.67 17.15 3.39
C SER A 302 4.43 18.55 3.97
N ASN A 303 3.95 19.49 3.16
CA ASN A 303 3.82 20.91 3.49
C ASN A 303 2.38 21.31 3.91
N PHE A 304 1.71 20.45 4.69
CA PHE A 304 0.31 20.69 5.12
C PHE A 304 0.09 22.08 5.73
N PRO A 305 -0.88 22.88 5.24
CA PRO A 305 -1.24 24.15 5.88
C PRO A 305 -1.82 23.90 7.27
N LYS A 306 -1.55 24.82 8.20
CA LYS A 306 -2.11 24.80 9.55
C LYS A 306 -3.64 24.98 9.49
N PHE A 307 -4.34 24.22 10.32
CA PHE A 307 -5.81 24.14 10.35
C PHE A 307 -6.49 25.50 10.51
N ASP A 308 -7.48 25.77 9.66
CA ASP A 308 -8.45 26.84 9.88
C ASP A 308 -9.52 26.38 10.89
N CYS A 309 -10.04 27.33 11.67
CA CYS A 309 -10.94 27.13 12.81
C CYS A 309 -12.22 26.30 12.54
N ASN A 310 -12.62 26.11 11.28
CA ASN A 310 -13.79 25.32 10.89
C ASN A 310 -13.62 23.81 11.12
N LEU A 311 -12.38 23.30 11.14
CA LEU A 311 -12.11 21.89 11.44
C LEU A 311 -12.18 21.61 12.94
N VAL A 312 -11.80 22.58 13.78
CA VAL A 312 -11.81 22.47 15.25
C VAL A 312 -13.24 22.30 15.77
N SER A 313 -14.19 23.11 15.30
CA SER A 313 -15.61 22.96 15.69
C SER A 313 -16.20 21.62 15.23
N MET A 314 -15.70 21.08 14.13
CA MET A 314 -16.10 19.78 13.61
C MET A 314 -15.50 18.65 14.45
N ILE A 315 -14.25 18.76 14.90
CA ILE A 315 -13.61 17.77 15.78
C ILE A 315 -14.41 17.56 17.07
N ASP A 316 -14.98 18.62 17.63
CA ASP A 316 -15.87 18.52 18.80
C ASP A 316 -17.13 17.68 18.52
N GLU A 317 -17.71 17.80 17.32
CA GLU A 317 -18.86 16.98 16.88
C GLU A 317 -18.45 15.53 16.55
N LEU A 318 -17.19 15.33 16.14
CA LEU A 318 -16.65 14.05 15.72
C LEU A 318 -16.03 13.22 16.86
N PHE A 319 -15.77 13.84 18.00
CA PHE A 319 -15.11 13.20 19.14
C PHE A 319 -15.90 11.98 19.67
N GLU A 320 -17.20 12.13 19.92
CA GLU A 320 -18.01 11.05 20.47
C GLU A 320 -18.18 9.86 19.49
N PRO A 321 -18.48 10.09 18.18
CA PRO A 321 -18.39 9.05 17.16
C PRO A 321 -17.02 8.38 17.08
N TYR A 322 -15.93 9.16 17.19
CA TYR A 322 -14.58 8.63 17.16
C TYR A 322 -14.29 7.73 18.36
N LEU A 323 -14.59 8.19 19.58
CA LEU A 323 -14.36 7.43 20.81
C LEU A 323 -15.12 6.10 20.78
N LYS A 324 -16.37 6.12 20.31
CA LYS A 324 -17.17 4.90 20.11
C LYS A 324 -16.48 3.90 19.19
N LEU A 325 -15.95 4.38 18.05
CA LEU A 325 -15.23 3.52 17.10
C LEU A 325 -13.86 3.09 17.63
N LEU A 326 -13.17 3.95 18.38
CA LEU A 326 -11.89 3.63 19.01
C LEU A 326 -12.04 2.48 20.01
N CYS A 327 -13.10 2.49 20.82
CA CYS A 327 -13.42 1.37 21.71
C CYS A 327 -13.68 0.06 20.95
N GLN A 328 -14.24 0.11 19.74
CA GLN A 328 -14.54 -1.07 18.92
C GLN A 328 -13.30 -1.63 18.21
N TYR A 329 -12.50 -0.76 17.61
CA TYR A 329 -11.38 -1.15 16.74
C TYR A 329 -10.05 -1.27 17.48
N GLU A 330 -9.78 -0.36 18.43
CA GLU A 330 -8.49 -0.27 19.12
C GLU A 330 -8.68 0.03 20.62
N PRO A 331 -9.30 -0.88 21.41
CA PRO A 331 -9.61 -0.61 22.82
C PRO A 331 -8.38 -0.30 23.69
N ARG A 332 -7.21 -0.85 23.33
CA ARG A 332 -5.93 -0.60 24.04
C ARG A 332 -5.40 0.82 23.88
N SER A 333 -5.81 1.52 22.83
CA SER A 333 -5.37 2.88 22.52
C SER A 333 -6.24 3.95 23.21
N VAL A 334 -7.41 3.56 23.72
CA VAL A 334 -8.41 4.48 24.29
C VAL A 334 -7.85 5.25 25.49
N LEU A 335 -7.19 4.56 26.44
CA LEU A 335 -6.61 5.22 27.61
C LEU A 335 -5.59 6.29 27.21
N LYS A 336 -4.63 5.93 26.35
CA LYS A 336 -3.59 6.86 25.87
C LYS A 336 -4.19 8.08 25.16
N PHE A 337 -5.27 7.88 24.40
CA PHE A 337 -5.97 8.96 23.73
C PHE A 337 -6.63 9.93 24.73
N LEU A 338 -7.35 9.40 25.73
CA LEU A 338 -8.02 10.19 26.78
C LEU A 338 -7.03 10.91 27.72
N GLU A 339 -5.80 10.42 27.85
CA GLU A 339 -4.73 11.12 28.55
C GLU A 339 -4.17 12.31 27.76
N THR A 340 -4.23 12.24 26.42
CA THR A 340 -3.64 13.25 25.53
C THR A 340 -4.63 14.38 25.19
N PHE A 341 -5.91 14.04 25.04
CA PHE A 341 -6.96 14.98 24.68
C PHE A 341 -7.72 15.42 25.95
N ASP A 342 -7.70 16.70 26.33
CA ASP A 342 -8.28 17.16 27.62
C ASP A 342 -9.73 17.69 27.52
N SER A 343 -10.23 17.96 26.30
CA SER A 343 -11.52 18.61 26.05
C SER A 343 -12.66 17.63 25.80
N TYR A 344 -12.96 16.73 26.74
CA TYR A 344 -14.03 15.74 26.59
C TYR A 344 -15.09 15.77 27.69
N ARG A 345 -16.28 15.25 27.38
CA ARG A 345 -17.39 15.10 28.33
C ARG A 345 -17.21 13.83 29.17
N LEU A 346 -16.75 14.00 30.41
CA LEU A 346 -16.39 12.89 31.30
C LEU A 346 -17.47 11.82 31.45
N VAL A 347 -18.73 12.22 31.71
CA VAL A 347 -19.85 11.28 31.92
C VAL A 347 -20.16 10.46 30.67
N GLY A 348 -20.19 11.09 29.50
CA GLY A 348 -20.46 10.39 28.23
C GLY A 348 -19.33 9.43 27.85
N CYS A 349 -18.08 9.84 28.04
CA CYS A 349 -16.91 9.00 27.76
C CYS A 349 -16.87 7.78 28.68
N LEU A 350 -17.20 7.96 29.96
CA LEU A 350 -17.24 6.87 30.94
C LEU A 350 -18.30 5.84 30.55
N GLN A 351 -19.50 6.29 30.18
CA GLN A 351 -20.56 5.38 29.74
C GLN A 351 -20.14 4.56 28.52
N LEU A 352 -19.53 5.20 27.51
CA LEU A 352 -19.01 4.50 26.34
C LEU A 352 -17.92 3.47 26.72
N CYS A 353 -16.96 3.82 27.57
CA CYS A 353 -15.91 2.89 27.99
C CYS A 353 -16.49 1.67 28.72
N LEU A 354 -17.51 1.87 29.56
CA LEU A 354 -18.21 0.78 30.24
C LEU A 354 -19.00 -0.10 29.27
N ASP A 355 -19.74 0.50 28.32
CA ASP A 355 -20.54 -0.23 27.33
C ASP A 355 -19.69 -1.15 26.44
N TYR A 356 -18.46 -0.73 26.11
CA TYR A 356 -17.50 -1.53 25.32
C TYR A 356 -16.54 -2.37 26.17
N GLY A 357 -16.64 -2.33 27.49
CA GLY A 357 -15.78 -3.13 28.39
C GLY A 357 -14.31 -2.69 28.42
N VAL A 358 -14.02 -1.43 28.14
CA VAL A 358 -12.65 -0.86 28.20
C VAL A 358 -12.34 -0.47 29.64
N THR A 359 -11.94 -1.45 30.45
CA THR A 359 -11.83 -1.32 31.92
C THR A 359 -10.76 -0.33 32.38
N ASP A 360 -9.63 -0.25 31.68
CA ASP A 360 -8.53 0.65 32.01
C ASP A 360 -8.91 2.13 31.81
N ALA A 361 -9.48 2.45 30.65
CA ALA A 361 -9.98 3.78 30.36
C ALA A 361 -11.15 4.19 31.27
N ALA A 362 -12.08 3.27 31.56
CA ALA A 362 -13.19 3.53 32.47
C ALA A 362 -12.72 3.81 33.91
N ALA A 363 -11.74 3.05 34.42
CA ALA A 363 -11.16 3.29 35.74
C ALA A 363 -10.46 4.67 35.80
N PHE A 364 -9.70 5.03 34.77
CA PHE A 364 -9.07 6.36 34.66
C PHE A 364 -10.11 7.50 34.69
N LEU A 365 -11.20 7.36 33.94
CA LEU A 365 -12.27 8.36 33.92
C LEU A 365 -13.00 8.45 35.27
N GLN A 366 -13.20 7.33 35.98
CA GLN A 366 -13.78 7.30 37.33
C GLN A 366 -12.87 7.97 38.37
N GLU A 367 -11.56 7.74 38.29
CA GLU A 367 -10.60 8.44 39.15
C GLU A 367 -10.65 9.95 38.91
N ARG A 368 -10.69 10.39 37.65
CA ARG A 368 -10.82 11.81 37.30
C ARG A 368 -12.16 12.42 37.71
N ALA A 369 -13.22 11.61 37.82
CA ALA A 369 -14.51 12.00 38.38
C ALA A 369 -14.49 12.13 39.91
N GLY A 370 -13.44 11.66 40.58
CA GLY A 370 -13.34 11.57 42.04
C GLY A 370 -13.93 10.29 42.64
N ASP A 371 -14.31 9.31 41.83
CA ASP A 371 -14.84 8.01 42.28
C ASP A 371 -13.76 6.92 42.25
N ALA A 372 -12.79 7.05 43.14
CA ALA A 372 -11.68 6.09 43.27
C ALA A 372 -12.16 4.70 43.74
N GLN A 373 -13.29 4.61 44.42
CA GLN A 373 -13.84 3.35 44.91
C GLN A 373 -14.37 2.51 43.75
N SER A 374 -15.17 3.11 42.86
CA SER A 374 -15.67 2.42 41.67
C SER A 374 -14.52 2.04 40.72
N ALA A 375 -13.51 2.91 40.57
CA ALA A 375 -12.32 2.63 39.76
C ALA A 375 -11.59 1.37 40.26
N LEU A 376 -11.32 1.29 41.57
CA LEU A 376 -10.67 0.13 42.17
C LEU A 376 -11.51 -1.14 42.02
N ALA A 377 -12.82 -1.06 42.25
CA ALA A 377 -13.72 -2.20 42.11
C ALA A 377 -13.73 -2.74 40.67
N LEU A 378 -13.72 -1.84 39.67
CA LEU A 378 -13.67 -2.18 38.25
C LEU A 378 -12.37 -2.90 37.88
N VAL A 379 -11.22 -2.40 38.34
CA VAL A 379 -9.90 -3.01 38.07
C VAL A 379 -9.79 -4.39 38.72
N LEU A 380 -10.27 -4.54 39.96
CA LEU A 380 -10.28 -5.83 40.66
C LEU A 380 -11.17 -6.85 39.94
N ALA A 381 -12.37 -6.45 39.52
CA ALA A 381 -13.26 -7.32 38.75
C ALA A 381 -12.62 -7.78 37.43
N GLY A 382 -11.97 -6.87 36.70
CA GLY A 382 -11.24 -7.21 35.47
C GLY A 382 -10.04 -8.15 35.70
N LEU A 383 -9.36 -8.03 36.84
CA LEU A 383 -8.28 -8.93 37.22
C LEU A 383 -8.79 -10.34 37.57
N ASP A 384 -9.91 -10.43 38.30
CA ASP A 384 -10.56 -11.71 38.61
C ASP A 384 -11.04 -12.44 37.34
N GLU A 385 -11.53 -11.71 36.34
CA GLU A 385 -11.91 -12.29 35.05
C GLU A 385 -10.68 -12.82 34.30
N LYS A 386 -9.62 -12.02 34.17
CA LYS A 386 -8.38 -12.43 33.47
C LYS A 386 -7.69 -13.61 34.15
N THR A 387 -7.68 -13.64 35.48
CA THR A 387 -7.14 -14.78 36.24
C THR A 387 -7.98 -16.03 36.03
N SER A 388 -9.31 -15.91 35.99
CA SER A 388 -10.21 -17.04 35.67
C SER A 388 -10.01 -17.57 34.23
N GLN A 389 -9.85 -16.69 33.24
CA GLN A 389 -9.54 -17.06 31.86
C GLN A 389 -8.17 -17.74 31.75
N PHE A 390 -7.17 -17.26 32.48
CA PHE A 390 -5.85 -17.87 32.55
C PHE A 390 -5.92 -19.28 33.17
N ILE A 391 -6.58 -19.44 34.31
CA ILE A 391 -6.79 -20.74 34.95
C ILE A 391 -7.47 -21.72 33.98
N THR A 392 -8.53 -21.29 33.31
CA THR A 392 -9.26 -22.12 32.32
C THR A 392 -8.38 -22.51 31.13
N SER A 393 -7.57 -21.58 30.62
CA SER A 393 -6.64 -21.85 29.52
C SER A 393 -5.55 -22.85 29.92
N VAL A 394 -5.02 -22.70 31.13
CA VAL A 394 -4.07 -23.64 31.73
C VAL A 394 -4.72 -25.02 31.88
N GLU A 395 -5.90 -25.12 32.48
CA GLU A 395 -6.65 -26.37 32.64
C GLU A 395 -6.91 -27.08 31.31
N ASN A 396 -7.29 -26.35 30.26
CA ASN A 396 -7.48 -26.88 28.91
C ASN A 396 -6.18 -27.42 28.31
N THR A 397 -5.07 -26.70 28.48
CA THR A 397 -3.75 -27.10 27.96
C THR A 397 -3.22 -28.35 28.69
N PHE A 398 -3.45 -28.44 30.01
CA PHE A 398 -3.09 -29.60 30.81
C PHE A 398 -3.98 -30.82 30.52
N SER A 399 -5.28 -30.61 30.29
CA SER A 399 -6.22 -31.69 29.93
C SER A 399 -5.94 -32.28 28.55
N GLN A 400 -5.42 -31.49 27.60
CA GLN A 400 -4.99 -31.98 26.28
C GLN A 400 -3.68 -32.78 26.34
N ARG A 401 -2.77 -32.48 27.28
CA ARG A 401 -1.47 -33.17 27.41
C ARG A 401 -1.51 -34.43 28.29
N VAL A 402 -2.46 -34.55 29.21
CA VAL A 402 -2.50 -35.66 30.17
C VAL A 402 -3.61 -36.64 29.80
N ASN A 403 -3.23 -37.71 29.09
CA ASN A 403 -4.08 -38.86 28.84
C ASN A 403 -4.46 -39.52 30.19
N TRP A 404 -5.70 -39.29 30.62
CA TRP A 404 -6.63 -40.02 31.49
C TRP A 404 -6.18 -41.03 32.58
N ILE A 405 -4.95 -40.99 33.11
CA ILE A 405 -4.56 -41.84 34.26
C ILE A 405 -3.90 -41.04 35.40
N TYR A 406 -3.24 -39.91 35.13
CA TYR A 406 -2.55 -39.11 36.17
C TYR A 406 -3.30 -37.86 36.66
N ALA A 407 -4.36 -37.44 35.95
CA ALA A 407 -5.04 -36.17 36.21
C ALA A 407 -5.84 -36.14 37.51
N THR A 408 -6.48 -37.24 37.93
CA THR A 408 -7.38 -37.25 39.09
C THR A 408 -6.65 -37.00 40.42
N THR A 409 -5.43 -37.53 40.59
CA THR A 409 -4.67 -37.41 41.85
C THR A 409 -4.06 -36.02 42.03
N ILE A 410 -3.60 -35.40 40.92
CA ILE A 410 -3.03 -34.05 40.93
C ILE A 410 -4.16 -33.01 41.10
N PHE A 411 -5.30 -33.21 40.43
CA PHE A 411 -6.43 -32.28 40.46
C PHE A 411 -7.06 -32.17 41.87
N VAL A 412 -7.19 -33.29 42.59
CA VAL A 412 -7.69 -33.28 43.98
C VAL A 412 -6.71 -32.56 44.92
N SER A 413 -5.40 -32.75 44.72
CA SER A 413 -4.36 -32.12 45.54
C SER A 413 -4.24 -30.61 45.29
N TRP A 414 -4.38 -30.17 44.03
CA TRP A 414 -4.26 -28.77 43.64
C TRP A 414 -5.50 -27.95 44.01
N LYS A 415 -6.71 -28.51 43.78
CA LYS A 415 -7.96 -27.88 44.21
C LYS A 415 -8.00 -27.71 45.73
N TYR A 416 -7.58 -28.72 46.49
CA TYR A 416 -7.48 -28.63 47.96
C TYR A 416 -6.49 -27.56 48.44
N ALA A 417 -5.35 -27.38 47.75
CA ALA A 417 -4.37 -26.36 48.09
C ALA A 417 -4.88 -24.94 47.83
N ILE A 418 -5.60 -24.71 46.72
CA ILE A 418 -6.17 -23.40 46.37
C ILE A 418 -7.29 -23.02 47.34
N THR A 419 -8.18 -23.97 47.69
CA THR A 419 -9.25 -23.70 48.67
C THR A 419 -8.69 -23.39 50.07
N LYS A 420 -7.58 -24.03 50.45
CA LYS A 420 -6.88 -23.71 51.72
C LYS A 420 -6.14 -22.37 51.69
N ALA A 421 -5.67 -21.91 50.53
CA ALA A 421 -4.99 -20.62 50.40
C ALA A 421 -5.97 -19.43 50.54
N GLN A 422 -7.24 -19.59 50.16
CA GLN A 422 -8.27 -18.56 50.34
C GLN A 422 -8.78 -18.44 51.80
N VAL A 423 -8.65 -19.50 52.61
CA VAL A 423 -9.07 -19.51 54.02
C VAL A 423 -7.82 -19.41 54.90
N GLY A 424 -7.31 -18.19 55.08
CA GLY A 424 -5.98 -17.91 55.65
C GLY A 424 -5.67 -18.53 57.02
N ASN A 425 -5.23 -19.80 57.05
CA ASN A 425 -4.66 -20.47 58.22
C ASN A 425 -3.42 -21.30 57.83
N MET A 426 -2.29 -21.04 58.52
CA MET A 426 -0.95 -21.67 58.44
C MET A 426 -0.92 -23.23 58.44
N PRO A 427 0.26 -23.88 58.28
CA PRO A 427 1.30 -23.77 57.25
C PRO A 427 1.26 -24.98 56.29
N LEU A 428 1.82 -24.84 55.08
CA LEU A 428 1.90 -25.89 54.06
C LEU A 428 2.78 -27.07 54.50
N GLN A 429 2.17 -28.17 54.96
CA GLN A 429 2.78 -29.50 54.91
C GLN A 429 2.21 -30.25 53.71
N LEU A 430 2.95 -30.21 52.59
CA LEU A 430 2.72 -31.08 51.44
C LEU A 430 3.18 -32.52 51.79
N PRO A 431 2.44 -33.57 51.42
CA PRO A 431 2.91 -34.94 51.55
C PRO A 431 4.14 -35.13 50.65
N ARG A 432 5.28 -35.52 51.24
CA ARG A 432 6.58 -35.73 50.57
C ARG A 432 6.58 -36.81 49.48
N THR A 433 5.48 -37.55 49.30
CA THR A 433 5.39 -38.66 48.34
C THR A 433 5.01 -38.23 46.91
N SER A 434 4.54 -37.00 46.68
CA SER A 434 4.06 -36.59 45.35
C SER A 434 5.08 -35.85 44.47
N ILE A 435 6.24 -35.45 45.00
CA ILE A 435 7.22 -34.63 44.26
C ILE A 435 8.16 -35.49 43.38
N TYR A 436 8.34 -36.77 43.72
CA TYR A 436 9.28 -37.64 42.98
C TYR A 436 8.77 -38.14 41.61
N ALA A 437 7.49 -37.94 41.29
CA ALA A 437 6.93 -38.39 40.02
C ALA A 437 6.93 -37.32 38.90
N ILE A 438 7.31 -36.08 39.19
CA ILE A 438 7.22 -34.96 38.23
C ILE A 438 8.52 -34.78 37.41
N PHE A 439 9.63 -35.41 37.80
CA PHE A 439 10.95 -35.22 37.16
C PHE A 439 11.45 -36.39 36.29
N SER A 440 10.60 -37.37 35.94
CA SER A 440 10.97 -38.37 34.94
C SER A 440 9.86 -38.55 33.92
N THR A 441 10.21 -38.37 32.64
CA THR A 441 9.36 -38.20 31.44
C THR A 441 8.80 -36.80 31.25
#